data_AF-A0A2N3DGA3-F1
#
_entry.id   AF-A0A2N3DGA3-F1
#
_cell.length_a   1.000
_cell.length_b   1.000
_cell.length_c   1.000
_cell.angle_alpha   90.00
_cell.angle_beta   90.00
_cell.angle_gamma   90.00
#
_symmetry.space_group_name_H-M   'P 1'
#
loop_
_entity.id
_entity.type
_entity.pdbx_description
1 polymer ?
#
loop_
_entity_poly.entity_id
_entity_poly.type
_entity_poly.pdbx_seq_one_letter_code
_entity_poly.pdbx_strand_id
1 'polypeptide(L)'
;MDDGANVEALLQRLLEAAARRAEALLTRAGDAALRVAGMDGLSEIERLELSPMAEDQFVAVAFRSSANVRGAATLTNALVALFREPVFSMAIEAQRKAVWSDNNRVRLPMEAAEEAVDALVRQVDATTDLSSVIESYAGLYTDLWCDPRIGAAPSTRRVMLAMVTVLHARRTQVPSNGSGGSGKSSR
;
A
#
# COMPACT_ATOMS: atom_id res chain seq x y z
N MET A 1 -6.59 -7.29 20.09
CA MET A 1 -5.26 -7.87 19.85
C MET A 1 -5.19 -8.62 18.52
N ASP A 2 -6.19 -8.49 17.64
CA ASP A 2 -6.26 -9.21 16.35
C ASP A 2 -5.82 -8.32 15.15
N ASP A 3 -5.80 -7.01 15.35
CA ASP A 3 -5.59 -6.01 14.30
C ASP A 3 -4.20 -6.15 13.63
N GLY A 4 -3.16 -6.45 14.42
CA GLY A 4 -1.79 -6.64 13.89
C GLY A 4 -1.62 -7.91 13.06
N ALA A 5 -2.34 -8.99 13.39
CA ALA A 5 -2.31 -10.24 12.62
C ALA A 5 -2.99 -10.06 11.25
N ASN A 6 -4.08 -9.28 11.21
CA ASN A 6 -4.79 -8.96 9.98
C ASN A 6 -3.98 -8.05 9.04
N VAL A 7 -3.25 -7.08 9.58
CA VAL A 7 -2.32 -6.24 8.79
C VAL A 7 -1.17 -7.05 8.21
N GLU A 8 -0.55 -7.94 9.00
CA GLU A 8 0.54 -8.80 8.50
C GLU A 8 0.06 -9.77 7.41
N ALA A 9 -1.12 -10.38 7.60
CA ALA A 9 -1.73 -11.24 6.59
C ALA A 9 -2.07 -10.46 5.31
N LEU A 10 -2.57 -9.23 5.43
CA LEU A 10 -2.78 -8.33 4.30
C LEU A 10 -1.46 -8.03 3.58
N LEU A 11 -0.44 -7.59 4.31
CA LEU A 11 0.88 -7.27 3.74
C LEU A 11 1.46 -8.45 2.97
N GLN A 12 1.49 -9.64 3.57
CA GLN A 12 1.96 -10.86 2.94
C GLN A 12 1.23 -11.13 1.62
N ARG A 13 -0.11 -11.06 1.62
CA ARG A 13 -0.94 -11.27 0.41
C ARG A 13 -0.62 -10.25 -0.68
N LEU A 14 -0.44 -8.98 -0.32
CA LEU A 14 -0.10 -7.92 -1.27
C LEU A 14 1.29 -8.10 -1.87
N LEU A 15 2.28 -8.48 -1.06
CA LEU A 15 3.65 -8.74 -1.54
C LEU A 15 3.70 -9.91 -2.52
N GLU A 16 2.97 -10.99 -2.23
CA GLU A 16 2.86 -12.13 -3.14
C GLU A 16 2.16 -11.77 -4.45
N ALA A 17 1.07 -10.99 -4.39
CA ALA A 17 0.37 -10.52 -5.58
C ALA A 17 1.26 -9.59 -6.42
N ALA A 18 1.98 -8.67 -5.77
CA ALA A 18 2.92 -7.77 -6.42
C ALA A 18 4.06 -8.51 -7.12
N ALA A 19 4.66 -9.51 -6.45
CA ALA A 19 5.69 -10.36 -7.04
C ALA A 19 5.19 -11.09 -8.29
N ARG A 20 4.02 -11.73 -8.22
CA ARG A 20 3.42 -12.41 -9.39
C ARG A 20 3.15 -11.45 -10.54
N ARG A 21 2.62 -10.25 -10.26
CA ARG A 21 2.38 -9.22 -11.26
C ARG A 21 3.68 -8.74 -11.90
N ALA A 22 4.71 -8.51 -11.10
CA ALA A 22 6.03 -8.11 -11.59
C ALA A 22 6.67 -9.20 -12.46
N GLU A 23 6.64 -10.47 -12.03
CA GLU A 23 7.14 -11.61 -12.81
C GLU A 23 6.43 -11.71 -14.17
N ALA A 24 5.09 -11.62 -14.19
CA ALA A 24 4.32 -11.65 -15.43
C ALA A 24 4.68 -10.50 -16.39
N LEU A 25 4.90 -9.29 -15.85
CA LEU A 25 5.32 -8.13 -16.65
C LEU A 25 6.75 -8.27 -17.17
N LEU A 26 7.68 -8.78 -16.35
CA LEU A 26 9.06 -9.06 -16.74
C LEU A 26 9.12 -10.10 -17.86
N THR A 27 8.34 -11.17 -17.77
CA THR A 27 8.26 -12.20 -18.82
C THR A 27 7.69 -11.63 -20.13
N ARG A 28 6.71 -10.73 -20.05
CA ARG A 28 6.02 -10.18 -21.24
C ARG A 28 6.82 -9.10 -21.95
N ALA A 29 7.38 -8.14 -21.21
CA ALA A 29 8.00 -6.95 -21.78
C ALA A 29 9.54 -7.00 -21.76
N GLY A 30 10.12 -7.81 -20.88
CA GLY A 30 11.55 -7.76 -20.58
C GLY A 30 11.91 -6.60 -19.64
N ASP A 31 12.93 -6.82 -18.82
CA ASP A 31 13.36 -5.90 -17.76
C ASP A 31 13.85 -4.54 -18.30
N ALA A 32 14.54 -4.54 -19.45
CA ALA A 32 15.02 -3.31 -20.08
C ALA A 32 13.86 -2.41 -20.53
N ALA A 33 12.81 -2.98 -21.11
CA ALA A 33 11.67 -2.21 -21.63
C ALA A 33 10.91 -1.46 -20.53
N LEU A 34 10.81 -2.05 -19.34
CA LEU A 34 10.12 -1.43 -18.19
C LEU A 34 10.84 -0.18 -17.66
N ARG A 35 12.15 -0.05 -17.93
CA ARG A 35 12.98 1.10 -17.52
C ARG A 35 13.11 2.17 -18.59
N VAL A 36 12.63 1.92 -19.80
CA VAL A 36 12.63 2.92 -20.87
C VAL A 36 11.50 3.92 -20.61
N ALA A 37 11.83 5.20 -20.66
CA ALA A 37 10.85 6.27 -20.55
C ALA A 37 9.86 6.24 -21.73
N GLY A 38 8.58 6.40 -21.43
CA GLY A 38 7.53 6.57 -22.43
C GLY A 38 7.49 7.98 -23.01
N MET A 39 6.45 8.29 -23.78
CA MET A 39 6.27 9.62 -24.39
C MET A 39 6.05 10.73 -23.34
N ASP A 40 5.54 10.37 -22.17
CA ASP A 40 5.37 11.23 -20.99
C ASP A 40 6.68 11.45 -20.21
N GLY A 41 7.79 10.83 -20.64
CA GLY A 41 9.08 10.91 -19.97
C GLY A 41 9.20 10.00 -18.75
N LEU A 42 8.19 9.17 -18.45
CA LEU A 42 8.18 8.28 -17.29
C LEU A 42 8.40 6.83 -17.73
N SER A 43 9.24 6.11 -16.98
CA SER A 43 9.31 4.66 -17.05
C SER A 43 8.10 4.01 -16.36
N GLU A 44 7.88 2.71 -16.59
CA GLU A 44 6.78 2.00 -15.94
C GLU A 44 6.95 1.94 -14.42
N ILE A 45 8.20 1.85 -13.95
CA ILE A 45 8.53 1.87 -12.52
C ILE A 45 8.14 3.22 -11.91
N GLU A 46 8.49 4.34 -12.57
CA GLU A 46 8.14 5.68 -12.08
C GLU A 46 6.62 5.91 -12.08
N ARG A 47 5.88 5.40 -13.06
CA ARG A 47 4.41 5.47 -13.04
C ARG A 47 3.80 4.76 -11.83
N LEU A 48 4.33 3.58 -11.50
CA LEU A 48 3.91 2.84 -10.31
C LEU A 48 4.27 3.58 -9.02
N GLU A 49 5.44 4.22 -8.96
CA GLU A 49 5.88 5.01 -7.81
C GLU A 49 5.05 6.29 -7.59
N LEU A 50 4.41 6.81 -8.64
CA LEU A 50 3.48 7.93 -8.54
C LEU A 50 2.10 7.52 -8.02
N SER A 51 1.72 6.24 -8.13
CA SER A 51 0.44 5.72 -7.61
C SER A 51 0.45 5.64 -6.08
N PRO A 52 -0.57 6.14 -5.36
CA PRO A 52 -0.63 6.00 -3.91
C PRO A 52 -1.02 4.58 -3.45
N MET A 53 -1.34 3.67 -4.38
CA MET A 53 -1.77 2.30 -4.07
C MET A 53 -0.60 1.43 -3.60
N ALA A 54 -0.77 0.76 -2.45
CA ALA A 54 0.23 -0.15 -1.89
C ALA A 54 0.64 -1.25 -2.89
N GLU A 55 -0.32 -1.79 -3.63
CA GLU A 55 -0.13 -2.79 -4.68
C GLU A 55 0.88 -2.32 -5.74
N ASP A 56 0.71 -1.09 -6.24
CA ASP A 56 1.60 -0.51 -7.25
C ASP A 56 2.98 -0.20 -6.68
N GLN A 57 3.04 0.33 -5.45
CA GLN A 57 4.29 0.58 -4.74
C GLN A 57 5.10 -0.71 -4.56
N PHE A 58 4.46 -1.83 -4.19
CA PHE A 58 5.13 -3.11 -4.04
C PHE A 58 5.58 -3.70 -5.38
N VAL A 59 4.84 -3.50 -6.47
CA VAL A 59 5.29 -3.89 -7.82
C VAL A 59 6.51 -3.07 -8.23
N ALA A 60 6.53 -1.77 -7.95
CA ALA A 60 7.70 -0.92 -8.22
C ALA A 60 8.94 -1.40 -7.44
N VAL A 61 8.78 -1.76 -6.16
CA VAL A 61 9.84 -2.37 -5.35
C VAL A 61 10.31 -3.68 -5.99
N ALA A 62 9.38 -4.53 -6.42
CA ALA A 62 9.70 -5.81 -7.04
C ALA A 62 10.58 -5.61 -8.30
N PHE A 63 10.28 -4.62 -9.14
CA PHE A 63 11.11 -4.30 -10.32
C PHE A 63 12.49 -3.72 -9.99
N ARG A 64 12.64 -3.00 -8.87
CA ARG A 64 13.97 -2.57 -8.41
C ARG A 64 14.76 -3.75 -7.86
N SER A 65 14.09 -4.67 -7.19
CA SER A 65 14.70 -5.86 -6.61
C SER A 65 15.03 -6.93 -7.66
N SER A 66 14.31 -7.02 -8.78
CA SER A 66 14.50 -8.06 -9.80
C SER A 66 15.93 -8.14 -10.33
N ALA A 67 16.59 -6.99 -10.52
CA ALA A 67 18.00 -6.93 -10.95
C ALA A 67 18.98 -7.49 -9.91
N ASN A 68 18.57 -7.54 -8.64
CA ASN A 68 19.38 -8.01 -7.50
C ASN A 68 18.99 -9.41 -7.02
N VAL A 69 17.93 -10.02 -7.57
CA VAL A 69 17.57 -11.41 -7.27
C VAL A 69 18.62 -12.32 -7.90
N ARG A 70 19.56 -12.81 -7.08
CA ARG A 70 20.60 -13.76 -7.48
C ARG A 70 20.15 -15.20 -7.20
N GLY A 71 20.34 -16.11 -8.16
CA GLY A 71 20.17 -17.56 -7.95
C GLY A 71 18.73 -18.05 -7.94
N ALA A 72 18.41 -19.04 -7.09
CA ALA A 72 17.14 -19.76 -7.05
C ALA A 72 16.03 -19.10 -6.18
N ALA A 73 16.24 -17.88 -5.70
CA ALA A 73 15.24 -17.15 -4.92
C ALA A 73 14.14 -16.60 -5.85
N THR A 74 12.88 -16.82 -5.51
CA THR A 74 11.74 -16.20 -6.22
C THR A 74 11.63 -14.72 -5.86
N LEU A 75 11.01 -13.92 -6.73
CA LEU A 75 10.79 -12.50 -6.46
C LEU A 75 9.92 -12.29 -5.23
N THR A 76 8.98 -13.21 -5.00
CA THR A 76 8.15 -13.27 -3.79
C THR A 76 9.01 -13.38 -2.53
N ASN A 77 9.94 -14.34 -2.47
CA ASN A 77 10.79 -14.53 -1.30
C ASN A 77 11.69 -13.31 -1.05
N ALA A 78 12.20 -12.70 -2.11
CA ALA A 78 13.01 -11.49 -2.03
C ALA A 78 12.21 -10.30 -1.46
N LEU A 79 10.98 -10.10 -1.92
CA LEU A 79 10.09 -9.04 -1.40
C LEU A 79 9.71 -9.28 0.06
N VAL A 80 9.29 -10.50 0.41
CA VAL A 80 8.93 -10.84 1.79
C VAL A 80 10.12 -10.66 2.73
N ALA A 81 11.32 -11.11 2.32
CA ALA A 81 12.53 -10.89 3.12
C ALA A 81 12.81 -9.40 3.33
N LEU A 82 12.75 -8.59 2.27
CA LEU A 82 12.96 -7.13 2.35
C LEU A 82 11.97 -6.44 3.31
N PHE A 83 10.70 -6.86 3.30
CA PHE A 83 9.68 -6.26 4.15
C PHE A 83 9.72 -6.76 5.61
N ARG A 84 10.33 -7.91 5.87
CA ARG A 84 10.60 -8.42 7.24
C ARG A 84 11.82 -7.78 7.89
N GLU A 85 12.76 -7.26 7.11
CA GLU A 85 13.92 -6.57 7.67
C GLU A 85 13.49 -5.30 8.40
N PRO A 86 13.95 -5.08 9.65
CA PRO A 86 13.62 -3.88 10.39
C PRO A 86 14.23 -2.66 9.69
N VAL A 87 13.43 -1.61 9.55
CA VAL A 87 13.87 -0.35 8.96
C VAL A 87 14.53 0.53 10.03
N PHE A 88 15.65 1.16 9.67
CA PHE A 88 16.31 2.13 10.56
C PHE A 88 15.40 3.34 10.81
N SER A 89 15.20 3.69 12.09
CA SER A 89 14.35 4.81 12.52
C SER A 89 14.72 6.14 11.88
N MET A 90 16.01 6.39 11.62
CA MET A 90 16.49 7.59 10.95
C MET A 90 15.99 7.69 9.49
N ALA A 91 15.90 6.57 8.78
CA ALA A 91 15.42 6.56 7.40
C ALA A 91 13.91 6.87 7.35
N ILE A 92 13.14 6.33 8.30
CA ILE A 92 11.71 6.65 8.47
C ILE A 92 11.56 8.16 8.73
N GLU A 93 12.32 8.70 9.69
CA GLU A 93 12.22 10.11 10.05
C GLU A 93 12.62 11.05 8.90
N ALA A 94 13.59 10.64 8.07
CA ALA A 94 13.92 11.37 6.85
C ALA A 94 12.73 11.43 5.87
N GLN A 95 11.98 10.32 5.70
CA GLN A 95 10.78 10.32 4.87
C GLN A 95 9.67 11.20 5.46
N ARG A 96 9.46 11.13 6.78
CA ARG A 96 8.51 12.01 7.47
C ARG A 96 8.87 13.46 7.22
N LYS A 97 10.12 13.85 7.49
CA LYS A 97 10.59 15.21 7.29
C LYS A 97 10.42 15.69 5.85
N ALA A 98 10.69 14.85 4.84
CA ALA A 98 10.50 15.20 3.44
C ALA A 98 9.02 15.47 3.09
N VAL A 99 8.09 14.72 3.67
CA VAL A 99 6.64 14.96 3.52
C VAL A 99 6.19 16.28 4.17
N TRP A 100 6.84 16.67 5.27
CA TRP A 100 6.54 17.89 6.05
C TRP A 100 7.36 19.12 5.63
N SER A 101 8.41 18.99 4.81
CA SER A 101 9.28 20.14 4.46
C SER A 101 8.60 21.16 3.54
N ASP A 102 7.60 20.75 2.76
CA ASP A 102 6.81 21.64 1.88
C ASP A 102 5.60 22.28 2.61
N ASN A 103 5.46 22.05 3.92
CA ASN A 103 4.15 22.04 4.57
C ASN A 103 3.73 23.35 5.26
N ASN A 104 4.46 24.45 5.10
CA ASN A 104 3.99 25.72 5.68
C ASN A 104 2.82 26.35 4.91
N ARG A 105 2.37 25.78 3.78
CA ARG A 105 1.29 26.39 2.95
C ARG A 105 0.27 25.43 2.30
N VAL A 106 0.56 24.14 2.18
CA VAL A 106 -0.29 23.21 1.40
C VAL A 106 -0.96 22.20 2.31
N ARG A 107 -2.30 22.13 2.29
CA ARG A 107 -3.08 21.13 3.04
C ARG A 107 -2.79 19.71 2.52
N LEU A 108 -3.18 18.69 3.29
CA LEU A 108 -3.16 17.32 2.79
C LEU A 108 -4.15 17.18 1.60
N PRO A 109 -3.79 16.41 0.56
CA PRO A 109 -4.60 16.26 -0.65
C PRO A 109 -5.78 15.29 -0.40
N MET A 110 -6.78 15.76 0.34
CA MET A 110 -7.90 14.93 0.80
C MET A 110 -8.75 14.38 -0.36
N GLU A 111 -9.03 15.18 -1.39
CA GLU A 111 -9.81 14.74 -2.57
C GLU A 111 -9.15 13.56 -3.27
N ALA A 112 -7.85 13.66 -3.59
CA ALA A 112 -7.09 12.57 -4.20
C ALA A 112 -7.04 11.32 -3.29
N ALA A 113 -6.99 11.51 -1.97
CA ALA A 113 -7.02 10.40 -1.02
C ALA A 113 -8.39 9.72 -0.96
N GLU A 114 -9.49 10.47 -1.05
CA GLU A 114 -10.84 9.92 -1.12
C GLU A 114 -11.04 9.09 -2.39
N GLU A 115 -10.62 9.60 -3.55
CA GLU A 115 -10.66 8.86 -4.82
C GLU A 115 -9.84 7.57 -4.77
N ALA A 116 -8.65 7.63 -4.18
CA ALA A 116 -7.76 6.50 -3.97
C ALA A 116 -8.40 5.44 -3.06
N VAL A 117 -9.00 5.85 -1.93
CA VAL A 117 -9.70 4.93 -1.03
C VAL A 117 -10.97 4.36 -1.68
N ASP A 118 -11.70 5.13 -2.48
CA ASP A 118 -12.83 4.62 -3.25
C ASP A 118 -12.41 3.56 -4.27
N ALA A 119 -11.28 3.78 -4.96
CA ALA A 119 -10.73 2.79 -5.88
C ALA A 119 -10.38 1.48 -5.16
N LEU A 120 -9.75 1.58 -3.98
CA LEU A 120 -9.44 0.44 -3.13
C LEU A 120 -10.72 -0.29 -2.70
N VAL A 121 -11.73 0.42 -2.20
CA VAL A 121 -13.00 -0.19 -1.75
C VAL A 121 -13.74 -0.87 -2.91
N ARG A 122 -13.72 -0.29 -4.11
CA ARG A 122 -14.34 -0.91 -5.30
C ARG A 122 -13.70 -2.24 -5.72
N GLN A 123 -12.46 -2.50 -5.34
CA GLN A 123 -11.75 -3.75 -5.64
C GLN A 123 -12.04 -4.85 -4.61
N VAL A 124 -12.71 -4.53 -3.50
CA VAL A 124 -13.07 -5.49 -2.47
C VAL A 124 -14.25 -6.33 -2.95
N ASP A 125 -14.09 -7.64 -2.89
CA ASP A 125 -15.17 -8.58 -3.23
C ASP A 125 -16.38 -8.35 -2.32
N ALA A 126 -17.59 -8.45 -2.89
CA ALA A 126 -18.84 -8.19 -2.17
C ALA A 126 -19.07 -9.12 -0.95
N THR A 127 -18.36 -10.26 -0.88
CA THR A 127 -18.44 -11.22 0.22
C THR A 127 -17.45 -10.94 1.35
N THR A 128 -16.52 -10.01 1.17
CA THR A 128 -15.50 -9.68 2.16
C THR A 128 -16.05 -8.67 3.16
N ASP A 129 -15.71 -8.85 4.44
CA ASP A 129 -16.05 -7.85 5.47
C ASP A 129 -15.30 -6.54 5.22
N LEU A 130 -16.04 -5.56 4.70
CA LEU A 130 -15.51 -4.24 4.38
C LEU A 130 -14.93 -3.53 5.61
N SER A 131 -15.47 -3.77 6.81
CA SER A 131 -14.95 -3.16 8.03
C SER A 131 -13.53 -3.66 8.32
N SER A 132 -13.33 -4.98 8.30
CA SER A 132 -12.01 -5.60 8.47
C SER A 132 -11.01 -5.16 7.39
N VAL A 133 -11.46 -5.01 6.15
CA VAL A 133 -10.59 -4.50 5.07
C VAL A 133 -10.15 -3.07 5.32
N ILE A 134 -11.08 -2.16 5.64
CA ILE A 134 -10.76 -0.76 5.93
C ILE A 134 -9.79 -0.66 7.11
N GLU A 135 -10.01 -1.46 8.16
CA GLU A 135 -9.12 -1.51 9.31
C GLU A 135 -7.71 -2.00 8.95
N SER A 136 -7.61 -3.07 8.17
CA SER A 136 -6.32 -3.63 7.75
C SER A 136 -5.54 -2.66 6.86
N TYR A 137 -6.21 -1.98 5.93
CA TYR A 137 -5.55 -0.96 5.10
C TYR A 137 -5.20 0.30 5.90
N ALA A 138 -6.02 0.73 6.86
CA ALA A 138 -5.66 1.84 7.75
C ALA A 138 -4.37 1.53 8.52
N GLY A 139 -4.27 0.32 9.07
CA GLY A 139 -3.06 -0.18 9.73
C GLY A 139 -1.86 -0.22 8.79
N LEU A 140 -2.00 -0.82 7.60
CA LEU A 140 -0.93 -0.88 6.59
C LEU A 140 -0.43 0.52 6.21
N TYR A 141 -1.33 1.43 5.86
CA TYR A 141 -0.93 2.75 5.39
C TYR A 141 -0.28 3.58 6.48
N THR A 142 -0.60 3.36 7.77
CA THR A 142 -0.01 4.08 8.92
C THR A 142 1.52 4.01 8.92
N ASP A 143 2.09 2.86 8.54
CA ASP A 143 3.54 2.68 8.43
C ASP A 143 4.05 2.94 7.00
N LEU A 144 3.29 2.48 6.00
CA LEU A 144 3.75 2.45 4.61
C LEU A 144 4.09 3.83 4.03
N TRP A 145 3.31 4.89 4.35
CA TRP A 145 3.54 6.23 3.79
C TRP A 145 4.94 6.79 4.12
N CYS A 146 5.54 6.35 5.23
CA CYS A 146 6.88 6.74 5.68
C CYS A 146 7.92 5.62 5.53
N ASP A 147 7.57 4.50 4.90
CA ASP A 147 8.49 3.39 4.66
C ASP A 147 9.53 3.79 3.59
N PRO A 148 10.85 3.73 3.88
CA PRO A 148 11.88 4.11 2.92
C PRO A 148 12.14 3.05 1.85
N ARG A 149 11.58 1.84 1.97
CA ARG A 149 11.74 0.77 0.97
C ARG A 149 10.92 1.05 -0.29
N ILE A 150 9.77 1.73 -0.15
CA ILE A 150 8.98 2.18 -1.29
C ILE A 150 9.58 3.43 -1.94
N GLY A 151 9.39 3.56 -3.25
CA GLY A 151 9.97 4.64 -4.05
C GLY A 151 9.08 5.87 -4.18
N ALA A 152 7.94 5.89 -3.47
CA ALA A 152 6.97 6.97 -3.54
C ALA A 152 7.61 8.36 -3.35
N ALA A 153 7.33 9.26 -4.28
CA ALA A 153 7.72 10.66 -4.18
C ALA A 153 7.01 11.35 -2.99
N PRO A 154 7.54 12.47 -2.46
CA PRO A 154 6.92 13.18 -1.34
C PRO A 154 5.45 13.55 -1.57
N SER A 155 5.07 13.92 -2.80
CA SER A 155 3.68 14.20 -3.18
C SER A 155 2.78 12.97 -3.05
N THR A 156 3.21 11.81 -3.54
CA THR A 156 2.49 10.54 -3.42
C THR A 156 2.37 10.11 -1.95
N ARG A 157 3.46 10.23 -1.18
CA ARG A 157 3.44 9.94 0.28
C ARG A 157 2.45 10.83 1.04
N ARG A 158 2.25 12.09 0.62
CA ARG A 158 1.22 12.96 1.20
C ARG A 158 -0.20 12.46 0.92
N VAL A 159 -0.44 11.91 -0.28
CA VAL A 159 -1.73 11.25 -0.58
C VAL A 159 -1.89 10.01 0.30
N MET A 160 -0.87 9.15 0.40
CA MET A 160 -0.90 7.96 1.29
C MET A 160 -1.17 8.34 2.76
N LEU A 161 -0.53 9.40 3.26
CA LEU A 161 -0.79 9.93 4.60
C LEU A 161 -2.23 10.45 4.75
N ALA A 162 -2.76 11.15 3.75
CA ALA A 162 -4.15 11.59 3.74
C ALA A 162 -5.13 10.41 3.71
N MET A 163 -4.80 9.32 3.01
CA MET A 163 -5.61 8.09 2.98
C MET A 163 -5.75 7.47 4.38
N VAL A 164 -4.73 7.54 5.25
CA VAL A 164 -4.85 7.09 6.65
C VAL A 164 -6.01 7.80 7.36
N THR A 165 -6.15 9.11 7.14
CA THR A 165 -7.23 9.91 7.72
C THR A 165 -8.60 9.48 7.15
N VAL A 166 -8.69 9.31 5.83
CA VAL A 166 -9.92 8.88 5.16
C VAL A 166 -10.36 7.49 5.62
N LEU A 167 -9.42 6.53 5.72
CA LEU A 167 -9.69 5.16 6.16
C LEU A 167 -10.17 5.13 7.62
N HIS A 168 -9.55 5.89 8.52
CA HIS A 168 -10.02 6.01 9.89
C HIS A 168 -11.40 6.67 9.99
N ALA A 169 -11.69 7.68 9.17
CA ALA A 169 -13.01 8.31 9.13
C ALA A 169 -14.09 7.35 8.60
N ARG A 170 -13.77 6.48 7.64
CA ARG A 170 -14.71 5.46 7.14
C ARG A 170 -14.95 4.35 8.16
N ARG A 171 -13.92 3.97 8.94
CA ARG A 171 -14.05 2.99 10.03
C ARG A 171 -15.16 3.37 11.02
N THR A 172 -15.32 4.65 11.33
CA THR A 172 -16.36 5.11 12.27
C THR A 172 -17.76 5.15 11.65
N GLN A 173 -17.87 5.02 10.32
CA GLN A 173 -19.13 5.10 9.57
C GLN A 173 -19.64 3.72 9.13
N VAL A 174 -18.80 2.69 9.07
CA VAL A 174 -19.23 1.32 8.78
C VAL A 174 -19.92 0.77 10.04
N PRO A 175 -21.23 0.44 10.00
CA PRO A 175 -21.89 -0.18 11.13
C PRO A 175 -21.22 -1.53 11.41
N SER A 176 -20.73 -1.71 12.64
CA SER A 176 -20.29 -3.02 13.09
C SER A 176 -21.50 -3.95 13.03
N ASN A 177 -21.41 -5.03 12.26
CA ASN A 177 -22.38 -6.13 12.32
C ASN A 177 -22.16 -6.90 13.64
N GLY A 178 -22.32 -6.21 14.76
CA GLY A 178 -22.37 -6.79 16.09
C GLY A 178 -23.71 -7.49 16.26
N SER A 179 -23.66 -8.82 16.12
CA SER A 179 -24.62 -9.83 16.60
C SER A 179 -25.79 -9.27 17.43
N GLY A 180 -26.84 -8.83 16.75
CA GLY A 180 -28.11 -8.45 17.37
C GLY A 180 -29.09 -9.61 17.27
N GLY A 181 -29.42 -10.23 18.40
CA GLY A 181 -30.67 -10.99 18.51
C GLY A 181 -30.63 -12.27 19.34
N SER A 182 -30.82 -12.14 20.64
CA SER A 182 -31.81 -13.00 21.32
C SER A 182 -32.36 -12.27 22.54
N GLY A 183 -33.18 -11.25 22.26
CA GLY A 183 -34.19 -10.81 23.21
C GLY A 183 -35.27 -11.89 23.28
N LYS A 184 -35.13 -12.84 24.21
CA LYS A 184 -36.29 -13.60 24.68
C LYS A 184 -36.98 -12.79 25.76
N SER A 185 -37.90 -11.94 25.30
CA SER A 185 -39.09 -11.61 26.08
C SER A 185 -40.10 -12.73 25.86
N SER A 186 -40.45 -13.46 26.91
CA SER A 186 -41.69 -14.24 26.97
C SER A 186 -42.02 -14.53 28.43
N ARG A 187 -43.05 -13.80 28.88
CA ARG A 187 -44.10 -14.11 29.87
C ARG A 187 -43.71 -14.74 31.19
#